data_AF-A0A968YY44-F1
#
_entry.id   AF-A0A968YY44-F1
#
_cell.length_a   1.000
_cell.length_b   1.000
_cell.length_c   1.000
_cell.angle_alpha   90.00
_cell.angle_beta   90.00
_cell.angle_gamma   90.00
#
_symmetry.space_group_name_H-M   'P 1'
#
loop_
_entity.id
_entity.type
_entity.pdbx_description
1 polymer ?
#
loop_
_entity_poly.entity_id
_entity_poly.type
_entity_poly.pdbx_seq_one_letter_code
_entity_poly.pdbx_strand_id
1 'polypeptide(L)'
;MYQTDPPLSAKDLLPTMYDLPSEDLEEPGLPDEFHLYQPQLLRETFIPVGYSADRVFVASDLNLYYDVRHPLWYKRPDWFAVVGVSRLHEEKTLRLSYVVWQEGVNPFVAIELLSPGTEREDLGQTLRDIEKPPTKWEVYERILRVPYYAVFDGVTGDLQVFRLQGGSYEAIEFQDGRLWIHDLGLGLGLWQGSYANIERLWLRWYDDSGKWILTPTEQEQQLVEQERRRADREQQRAERLIEQLRSLGIEPNLSD
;
A
#
# COMPACT_ATOMS: atom_id res chain seq x y z
N MET A 1 43.18 -22.05 -35.78
CA MET A 1 42.78 -20.67 -35.41
C MET A 1 42.02 -20.79 -34.11
N TYR A 2 42.63 -20.38 -32.99
CA TYR A 2 41.91 -20.28 -31.72
C TYR A 2 41.08 -19.01 -31.78
N GLN A 3 39.79 -19.10 -31.50
CA GLN A 3 38.92 -17.94 -31.38
C GLN A 3 39.35 -17.16 -30.13
N THR A 4 40.01 -16.03 -30.33
CA THR A 4 40.63 -15.23 -29.25
C THR A 4 39.66 -14.30 -28.55
N ASP A 5 38.43 -14.14 -29.07
CA ASP A 5 37.36 -13.41 -28.42
C ASP A 5 36.08 -14.27 -28.42
N PRO A 6 35.61 -14.73 -27.25
CA PRO A 6 34.27 -15.30 -27.17
C PRO A 6 33.24 -14.21 -27.51
N PRO A 7 32.15 -14.54 -28.22
CA PRO A 7 31.10 -13.56 -28.49
C PRO A 7 30.56 -13.00 -27.17
N LEU A 8 30.35 -11.68 -27.13
CA LEU A 8 29.74 -10.99 -25.99
C LEU A 8 28.39 -11.63 -25.65
N SER A 9 28.07 -11.66 -24.36
CA SER A 9 26.85 -12.32 -23.92
C SER A 9 25.62 -11.53 -24.34
N ALA A 10 24.47 -12.19 -24.42
CA ALA A 10 23.20 -11.51 -24.68
C ALA A 10 22.91 -10.39 -23.67
N LYS A 11 23.41 -10.50 -22.42
CA LYS A 11 23.26 -9.45 -21.39
C LYS A 11 24.01 -8.16 -21.73
N ASP A 12 25.08 -8.26 -22.51
CA ASP A 12 25.93 -7.11 -22.85
C ASP A 12 25.51 -6.46 -24.18
N LEU A 13 24.77 -7.18 -25.03
CA LEU A 13 24.44 -6.78 -26.40
C LEU A 13 22.97 -6.45 -26.63
N LEU A 14 22.05 -7.04 -25.84
CA LEU A 14 20.62 -6.89 -26.07
C LEU A 14 20.02 -5.82 -25.14
N PRO A 15 18.92 -5.17 -25.57
CA PRO A 15 18.14 -4.26 -24.73
C PRO A 15 17.80 -4.87 -23.37
N THR A 16 17.91 -4.06 -22.32
CA THR A 16 17.46 -4.40 -20.96
C THR A 16 15.97 -4.13 -20.80
N MET A 17 15.41 -4.48 -19.64
CA MET A 17 14.03 -4.11 -19.29
C MET A 17 13.77 -2.60 -19.30
N TYR A 18 14.81 -1.76 -19.22
CA TYR A 18 14.69 -0.29 -19.29
C TYR A 18 14.66 0.24 -20.73
N ASP A 19 15.04 -0.58 -21.71
CA ASP A 19 15.14 -0.21 -23.12
C ASP A 19 13.92 -0.66 -23.94
N LEU A 20 13.08 -1.54 -23.36
CA LEU A 20 11.94 -2.16 -24.03
C LEU A 20 10.63 -1.42 -23.71
N PRO A 21 9.78 -1.13 -24.71
CA PRO A 21 8.54 -0.38 -24.51
C PRO A 21 7.42 -1.23 -23.90
N SER A 22 6.43 -0.56 -23.30
CA SER A 22 5.14 -1.17 -22.92
C SER A 22 4.26 -1.44 -24.15
N GLU A 23 3.24 -2.28 -24.00
CA GLU A 23 2.28 -2.61 -25.08
C GLU A 23 1.38 -1.41 -25.45
N ASP A 24 1.20 -0.45 -24.54
CA ASP A 24 0.46 0.79 -24.76
C ASP A 24 1.40 2.00 -24.71
N LEU A 25 1.40 2.80 -25.78
CA LEU A 25 2.19 4.03 -25.89
C LEU A 25 1.58 5.20 -25.09
N GLU A 26 0.30 5.09 -24.70
CA GLU A 26 -0.43 6.11 -23.94
C GLU A 26 -0.43 5.84 -22.43
N GLU A 27 -0.03 4.63 -21.98
CA GLU A 27 0.21 4.33 -20.56
C GLU A 27 1.73 4.42 -20.27
N PRO A 28 2.21 5.54 -19.69
CA PRO A 28 3.65 5.80 -19.55
C PRO A 28 4.38 4.88 -18.54
N GLY A 29 3.69 3.97 -17.85
CA GLY A 29 4.27 3.02 -16.91
C GLY A 29 4.26 1.58 -17.45
N LEU A 30 5.41 0.91 -17.40
CA LEU A 30 5.42 -0.56 -17.53
C LEU A 30 4.76 -1.16 -16.29
N PRO A 31 3.93 -2.22 -16.43
CA PRO A 31 3.53 -3.00 -15.28
C PRO A 31 4.80 -3.54 -14.60
N ASP A 32 5.05 -3.12 -13.36
CA ASP A 32 6.19 -3.57 -12.59
C ASP A 32 5.76 -4.22 -11.27
N GLU A 33 6.69 -4.94 -10.65
CA GLU A 33 6.41 -5.62 -9.38
C GLU A 33 6.20 -4.63 -8.22
N PHE A 34 6.74 -3.42 -8.29
CA PHE A 34 6.55 -2.42 -7.24
C PHE A 34 5.09 -1.96 -7.16
N HIS A 35 4.48 -1.67 -8.31
CA HIS A 35 3.07 -1.27 -8.42
C HIS A 35 2.10 -2.43 -8.09
N LEU A 36 2.59 -3.67 -8.01
CA LEU A 36 1.85 -4.79 -7.43
C LEU A 36 1.95 -4.81 -5.90
N TYR A 37 3.17 -4.82 -5.36
CA TYR A 37 3.39 -5.05 -3.92
C TYR A 37 3.10 -3.84 -3.04
N GLN A 38 3.39 -2.61 -3.50
CA GLN A 38 3.21 -1.40 -2.69
C GLN A 38 1.74 -1.12 -2.37
N PRO A 39 0.79 -1.18 -3.33
CA PRO A 39 -0.63 -1.04 -3.03
C PRO A 39 -1.16 -2.17 -2.14
N GLN A 40 -0.61 -3.39 -2.26
CA GLN A 40 -0.99 -4.53 -1.43
C GLN A 40 -0.59 -4.29 0.04
N LEU A 41 0.64 -3.85 0.31
CA LEU A 41 1.08 -3.51 1.67
C LEU A 41 0.22 -2.39 2.28
N LEU A 42 -0.11 -1.36 1.49
CA LEU A 42 -0.99 -0.28 1.93
C LEU A 42 -2.39 -0.82 2.29
N ARG A 43 -2.94 -1.71 1.46
CA ARG A 43 -4.24 -2.35 1.71
C ARG A 43 -4.23 -3.21 2.98
N GLU A 44 -3.19 -4.02 3.17
CA GLU A 44 -3.06 -4.94 4.31
C GLU A 44 -2.89 -4.21 5.65
N THR A 45 -2.38 -2.98 5.62
CA THR A 45 -2.10 -2.18 6.81
C THR A 45 -3.08 -1.03 7.03
N PHE A 46 -4.00 -0.76 6.10
CA PHE A 46 -5.02 0.28 6.24
C PHE A 46 -6.18 -0.15 7.16
N ILE A 47 -6.07 0.18 8.44
CA ILE A 47 -7.06 -0.18 9.47
C ILE A 47 -7.54 1.10 10.18
N PRO A 48 -8.42 1.90 9.54
CA PRO A 48 -8.82 3.20 10.07
C PRO A 48 -9.65 3.05 11.35
N VAL A 49 -9.31 3.84 12.36
CA VAL A 49 -10.03 3.88 13.64
C VAL A 49 -11.42 4.48 13.42
N GLY A 50 -12.42 3.88 14.06
CA GLY A 50 -13.81 4.34 13.98
C GLY A 50 -14.61 3.75 12.81
N TYR A 51 -13.99 2.94 11.96
CA TYR A 51 -14.68 2.19 10.90
C TYR A 51 -14.47 0.68 11.08
N SER A 52 -15.55 -0.09 11.00
CA SER A 52 -15.45 -1.54 10.90
C SER A 52 -14.94 -1.95 9.50
N ALA A 53 -14.31 -3.12 9.39
CA ALA A 53 -13.68 -3.57 8.14
C ALA A 53 -14.66 -3.75 6.97
N ASP A 54 -15.96 -3.94 7.25
CA ASP A 54 -17.04 -3.97 6.27
C ASP A 54 -17.54 -2.58 5.85
N ARG A 55 -17.10 -1.52 6.55
CA ARG A 55 -17.38 -0.10 6.26
C ARG A 55 -16.20 0.65 5.65
N VAL A 56 -15.25 -0.09 5.08
CA VAL A 56 -14.07 0.43 4.39
C VAL A 56 -13.95 -0.25 3.04
N PHE A 57 -13.73 0.54 2.00
CA PHE A 57 -13.38 0.06 0.67
C PHE A 57 -11.98 0.56 0.30
N VAL A 58 -11.12 -0.34 -0.13
CA VAL A 58 -9.77 -0.04 -0.63
C VAL A 58 -9.63 -0.69 -2.00
N ALA A 59 -9.09 0.06 -2.95
CA ALA A 59 -8.81 -0.44 -4.29
C ALA A 59 -7.48 0.10 -4.80
N SER A 60 -6.92 -0.63 -5.75
CA SER A 60 -5.72 -0.32 -6.50
C SER A 60 -6.00 -0.63 -7.95
N ASP A 61 -5.54 0.23 -8.86
CA ASP A 61 -5.71 0.04 -10.31
C ASP A 61 -7.18 -0.15 -10.73
N LEU A 62 -8.12 0.49 -10.02
CA LEU A 62 -9.56 0.37 -10.26
C LEU A 62 -10.11 1.68 -10.84
N ASN A 63 -10.88 1.60 -11.93
CA ASN A 63 -11.51 2.78 -12.52
C ASN A 63 -12.41 3.50 -11.50
N LEU A 64 -12.15 4.78 -11.30
CA LEU A 64 -12.87 5.73 -10.47
C LEU A 64 -13.61 6.73 -11.36
N TYR A 65 -14.92 6.54 -11.51
CA TYR A 65 -15.78 7.41 -12.30
C TYR A 65 -16.39 8.52 -11.43
N TYR A 66 -16.32 9.78 -11.89
CA TYR A 66 -16.55 10.94 -11.03
C TYR A 66 -17.46 12.04 -11.61
N ASP A 67 -17.80 12.03 -12.90
CA ASP A 67 -18.63 13.09 -13.51
C ASP A 67 -19.87 12.51 -14.21
N VAL A 68 -21.06 12.83 -13.68
CA VAL A 68 -22.35 12.40 -14.25
C VAL A 68 -22.64 12.97 -15.64
N ARG A 69 -22.03 14.11 -15.98
CA ARG A 69 -22.18 14.75 -17.31
C ARG A 69 -21.23 14.15 -18.33
N HIS A 70 -20.15 13.54 -17.86
CA HIS A 70 -19.15 12.85 -18.68
C HIS A 70 -18.92 11.44 -18.13
N PRO A 71 -19.91 10.53 -18.20
CA PRO A 71 -19.90 9.27 -17.48
C PRO A 71 -18.81 8.28 -17.93
N LEU A 72 -18.16 8.56 -19.07
CA LEU A 72 -17.01 7.79 -19.57
C LEU A 72 -15.67 8.32 -19.06
N TRP A 73 -15.64 9.45 -18.36
CA TRP A 73 -14.42 9.96 -17.74
C TRP A 73 -14.16 9.23 -16.43
N TYR A 74 -12.96 8.69 -16.31
CA TYR A 74 -12.47 8.04 -15.11
C TYR A 74 -11.03 8.43 -14.84
N LYS A 75 -10.60 8.20 -13.60
CA LYS A 75 -9.19 8.07 -13.22
C LYS A 75 -8.95 6.64 -12.75
N ARG A 76 -7.69 6.22 -12.76
CA ARG A 76 -7.27 4.91 -12.26
C ARG A 76 -6.12 5.14 -11.29
N PRO A 77 -6.42 5.47 -10.02
CA PRO A 77 -5.39 5.70 -9.02
C PRO A 77 -4.65 4.39 -8.71
N ASP A 78 -3.35 4.46 -8.45
CA ASP A 78 -2.57 3.29 -8.00
C ASP A 78 -3.12 2.72 -6.69
N TRP A 79 -3.59 3.60 -5.80
CA TRP A 79 -4.30 3.20 -4.59
C TRP A 79 -5.27 4.28 -4.11
N PHE A 80 -6.46 3.89 -3.66
CA PHE A 80 -7.36 4.79 -2.94
C PHE A 80 -8.19 4.06 -1.89
N ALA A 81 -8.64 4.82 -0.89
CA ALA A 81 -9.51 4.33 0.17
C ALA A 81 -10.75 5.21 0.31
N VAL A 82 -11.88 4.55 0.56
CA VAL A 82 -13.15 5.17 0.91
C VAL A 82 -13.61 4.61 2.25
N VAL A 83 -13.86 5.51 3.21
CA VAL A 83 -14.33 5.13 4.54
C VAL A 83 -15.82 5.46 4.69
N GLY A 84 -16.52 4.69 5.51
CA GLY A 84 -17.96 4.86 5.73
C GLY A 84 -18.84 4.23 4.66
N VAL A 85 -18.28 3.41 3.75
CA VAL A 85 -19.01 2.72 2.67
C VAL A 85 -18.92 1.21 2.82
N SER A 86 -19.91 0.46 2.32
CA SER A 86 -19.83 -0.99 2.31
C SER A 86 -18.61 -1.49 1.52
N ARG A 87 -17.86 -2.44 2.09
CA ARG A 87 -16.78 -3.15 1.39
C ARG A 87 -17.25 -3.84 0.11
N LEU A 88 -18.50 -4.32 0.10
CA LEU A 88 -19.13 -4.96 -1.06
C LEU A 88 -20.07 -4.00 -1.77
N HIS A 89 -20.12 -4.09 -3.10
CA HIS A 89 -21.13 -3.41 -3.89
C HIS A 89 -22.51 -4.04 -3.60
N GLU A 90 -23.50 -3.19 -3.32
CA GLU A 90 -24.84 -3.59 -2.88
C GLU A 90 -24.84 -4.66 -1.75
N GLU A 91 -23.80 -4.66 -0.92
CA GLU A 91 -23.58 -5.63 0.17
C GLU A 91 -23.45 -7.10 -0.28
N LYS A 92 -23.20 -7.35 -1.58
CA LYS A 92 -23.22 -8.70 -2.17
C LYS A 92 -22.01 -9.06 -3.00
N THR A 93 -21.52 -8.14 -3.83
CA THR A 93 -20.52 -8.45 -4.86
C THR A 93 -19.28 -7.58 -4.74
N LEU A 94 -18.21 -7.99 -5.43
CA LEU A 94 -17.02 -7.17 -5.58
C LEU A 94 -17.25 -6.08 -6.64
N ARG A 95 -16.54 -4.96 -6.50
CA ARG A 95 -16.61 -3.83 -7.44
C ARG A 95 -15.74 -4.10 -8.66
N LEU A 96 -16.30 -3.85 -9.85
CA LEU A 96 -15.55 -3.78 -11.11
C LEU A 96 -15.00 -2.37 -11.37
N SER A 97 -15.62 -1.36 -10.75
CA SER A 97 -15.21 0.04 -10.75
C SER A 97 -15.81 0.74 -9.54
N TYR A 98 -15.31 1.92 -9.21
CA TYR A 98 -15.93 2.79 -8.22
C TYR A 98 -16.66 3.93 -8.93
N VAL A 99 -17.99 3.90 -8.87
CA VAL A 99 -18.84 4.88 -9.56
C VAL A 99 -19.41 5.85 -8.54
N VAL A 100 -18.80 7.03 -8.42
CA VAL A 100 -19.06 7.97 -7.31
C VAL A 100 -20.53 8.37 -7.21
N TRP A 101 -21.22 8.58 -8.34
CA TRP A 101 -22.64 8.95 -8.32
C TRP A 101 -23.59 7.80 -7.97
N GLN A 102 -23.13 6.55 -7.99
CA GLN A 102 -23.88 5.40 -7.47
C GLN A 102 -23.55 5.12 -6.00
N GLU A 103 -22.29 5.32 -5.61
CA GLU A 103 -21.80 5.05 -4.25
C GLU A 103 -22.13 6.18 -3.26
N GLY A 104 -22.22 7.42 -3.74
CA GLY A 104 -22.59 8.60 -2.95
C GLY A 104 -21.50 9.13 -2.00
N VAL A 105 -20.31 8.54 -2.01
CA VAL A 105 -19.19 8.92 -1.14
C VAL A 105 -17.91 8.99 -1.97
N ASN A 106 -17.11 10.05 -1.76
CA ASN A 106 -15.83 10.24 -2.45
C ASN A 106 -14.69 9.57 -1.68
N PRO A 107 -13.58 9.21 -2.34
CA PRO A 107 -12.37 8.76 -1.67
C PRO A 107 -11.89 9.71 -0.58
N PHE A 108 -11.38 9.12 0.50
CA PHE A 108 -10.78 9.84 1.62
C PHE A 108 -9.27 10.07 1.40
N VAL A 109 -8.60 9.07 0.83
CA VAL A 109 -7.18 9.12 0.47
C VAL A 109 -7.01 8.59 -0.95
N ALA A 110 -6.20 9.27 -1.75
CA ALA A 110 -5.67 8.76 -3.02
C ALA A 110 -4.13 8.81 -2.97
N ILE A 111 -3.49 7.77 -3.50
CA ILE A 111 -2.03 7.63 -3.55
C ILE A 111 -1.65 7.25 -4.98
N GLU A 112 -0.68 7.96 -5.54
CA GLU A 112 -0.06 7.68 -6.85
C GLU A 112 1.40 7.33 -6.64
N LEU A 113 1.87 6.34 -7.38
CA LEU A 113 3.23 5.83 -7.37
C LEU A 113 3.92 6.34 -8.64
N LEU A 114 4.98 7.13 -8.48
CA LEU A 114 5.65 7.73 -9.62
C LEU A 114 6.39 6.67 -10.41
N SER A 115 6.06 6.62 -11.70
CA SER A 115 6.88 6.01 -12.73
C SER A 115 7.71 7.10 -13.44
N PRO A 116 8.91 6.78 -13.97
CA PRO A 116 9.74 7.78 -14.66
C PRO A 116 8.96 8.57 -15.72
N GLY A 117 8.87 9.89 -15.56
CA GLY A 117 8.21 10.79 -16.52
C GLY A 117 6.74 11.14 -16.23
N THR A 118 6.15 10.63 -15.14
CA THR A 118 4.76 10.92 -14.73
C THR A 118 4.63 12.11 -13.77
N GLU A 119 5.76 12.62 -13.26
CA GLU A 119 5.83 13.54 -12.12
C GLU A 119 5.07 14.84 -12.35
N ARG A 120 5.13 15.39 -13.58
CA ARG A 120 4.44 16.65 -13.90
C ARG A 120 2.92 16.52 -13.88
N GLU A 121 2.39 15.37 -14.28
CA GLU A 121 0.94 15.15 -14.27
C GLU A 121 0.43 14.94 -12.85
N ASP A 122 1.09 14.06 -12.09
CA ASP A 122 0.70 13.75 -10.71
C ASP A 122 0.87 14.94 -9.77
N LEU A 123 1.82 15.84 -10.03
CA LEU A 123 2.00 17.08 -9.27
C LEU A 123 1.17 18.28 -9.80
N GLY A 124 0.24 18.04 -10.73
CA GLY A 124 -0.66 19.09 -11.23
C GLY A 124 0.05 20.19 -12.03
N GLN A 125 1.25 19.92 -12.54
CA GLN A 125 2.08 20.88 -13.29
C GLN A 125 1.81 20.86 -14.80
N THR A 126 0.85 20.06 -15.25
CA THR A 126 0.44 19.95 -16.65
C THR A 126 -0.78 20.85 -16.91
N LEU A 127 -0.67 21.74 -17.90
CA LEU A 127 -1.79 22.54 -18.37
C LEU A 127 -2.75 21.67 -19.18
N ARG A 128 -4.04 21.81 -18.90
CA ARG A 128 -5.11 21.08 -19.58
C ARG A 128 -5.47 21.73 -20.92
N ASP A 129 -5.83 20.88 -21.89
CA ASP A 129 -6.66 21.25 -23.04
C ASP A 129 -8.16 21.08 -22.69
N ILE A 130 -8.99 22.06 -23.03
CA ILE A 130 -10.41 22.12 -22.64
C ILE A 130 -11.18 20.90 -23.16
N GLU A 131 -10.80 20.35 -24.31
CA GLU A 131 -11.45 19.18 -24.92
C GLU A 131 -11.04 17.84 -24.30
N LYS A 132 -10.03 17.82 -23.42
CA LYS A 132 -9.56 16.60 -22.74
C LYS A 132 -10.17 16.44 -21.34
N PRO A 133 -10.25 15.20 -20.80
CA PRO A 133 -10.63 14.98 -19.41
C PRO A 133 -9.74 15.77 -18.44
N PRO A 134 -10.26 16.22 -17.28
CA PRO A 134 -9.47 16.88 -16.23
C PRO A 134 -8.24 16.07 -15.79
N THR A 135 -7.20 16.74 -15.30
CA THR A 135 -6.00 16.05 -14.76
C THR A 135 -6.31 15.31 -13.46
N LYS A 136 -5.47 14.36 -13.03
CA LYS A 136 -5.63 13.69 -11.73
C LYS A 136 -5.77 14.70 -10.58
N TRP A 137 -4.87 15.69 -10.55
CA TRP A 137 -4.91 16.77 -9.57
C TRP A 137 -6.25 17.52 -9.55
N GLU A 138 -6.76 17.96 -10.72
CA GLU A 138 -8.04 18.66 -10.81
C GLU A 138 -9.21 17.79 -10.33
N VAL A 139 -9.21 16.50 -10.70
CA VAL A 139 -10.24 15.56 -10.25
C VAL A 139 -10.21 15.41 -8.74
N TYR A 140 -9.05 15.14 -8.15
CA TYR A 140 -8.95 14.88 -6.71
C TYR A 140 -9.19 16.16 -5.88
N GLU A 141 -8.61 17.29 -6.27
CA GLU A 141 -8.71 18.56 -5.54
C GLU A 141 -10.10 19.20 -5.67
N ARG A 142 -10.59 19.34 -6.91
CA ARG A 142 -11.73 20.24 -7.21
C ARG A 142 -13.04 19.51 -7.35
N ILE A 143 -13.03 18.30 -7.90
CA ILE A 143 -14.26 17.54 -8.20
C ILE A 143 -14.59 16.60 -7.04
N LEU A 144 -13.68 15.68 -6.72
CA LEU A 144 -13.87 14.66 -5.69
C LEU A 144 -13.57 15.19 -4.29
N ARG A 145 -12.81 16.29 -4.17
CA ARG A 145 -12.48 16.90 -2.88
C ARG A 145 -11.84 15.87 -1.94
N VAL A 146 -10.93 15.03 -2.46
CA VAL A 146 -10.25 13.99 -1.69
C VAL A 146 -9.45 14.67 -0.57
N PRO A 147 -9.71 14.37 0.72
CA PRO A 147 -9.04 15.04 1.83
C PRO A 147 -7.51 14.94 1.83
N TYR A 148 -6.97 13.78 1.45
CA TYR A 148 -5.52 13.53 1.41
C TYR A 148 -5.10 12.93 0.07
N TYR A 149 -4.08 13.52 -0.53
CA TYR A 149 -3.46 13.04 -1.76
C TYR A 149 -1.97 12.84 -1.56
N ALA A 150 -1.44 11.67 -1.84
CA ALA A 150 0.00 11.39 -1.73
C ALA A 150 0.60 10.96 -3.07
N VAL A 151 1.83 11.38 -3.29
CA VAL A 151 2.64 11.00 -4.45
C VAL A 151 3.96 10.45 -3.91
N PHE A 152 4.33 9.24 -4.34
CA PHE A 152 5.52 8.56 -3.85
C PHE A 152 6.38 8.02 -4.98
N ASP A 153 7.65 8.42 -4.99
CA ASP A 153 8.66 7.86 -5.86
C ASP A 153 9.39 6.71 -5.16
N GLY A 154 9.14 5.48 -5.64
CA GLY A 154 9.74 4.27 -5.10
C GLY A 154 11.24 4.11 -5.39
N VAL A 155 11.81 4.94 -6.27
CA VAL A 155 13.24 4.94 -6.64
C VAL A 155 14.01 5.95 -5.81
N THR A 156 13.55 7.21 -5.72
CA THR A 156 14.23 8.26 -4.95
C THR A 156 13.88 8.23 -3.47
N GLY A 157 12.70 7.69 -3.13
CA GLY A 157 12.16 7.72 -1.77
C GLY A 157 11.40 9.02 -1.45
N ASP A 158 11.18 9.89 -2.43
CA ASP A 158 10.48 11.15 -2.24
C ASP A 158 8.99 10.90 -2.03
N LEU A 159 8.49 11.31 -0.85
CA LEU A 159 7.08 11.30 -0.50
C LEU A 159 6.58 12.73 -0.40
N GLN A 160 5.56 13.06 -1.19
CA GLN A 160 4.83 14.31 -1.08
C GLN A 160 3.40 14.02 -0.68
N VAL A 161 2.89 14.71 0.33
CA VAL A 161 1.49 14.57 0.74
C VAL A 161 0.82 15.93 0.78
N PHE A 162 -0.39 15.99 0.26
CA PHE A 162 -1.21 17.17 0.16
C PHE A 162 -2.49 16.96 0.96
N ARG A 163 -2.88 17.99 1.72
CA ARG A 163 -4.18 18.04 2.41
C ARG A 163 -5.06 19.07 1.75
N LEU A 164 -6.32 18.71 1.53
CA LEU A 164 -7.31 19.66 1.04
C LEU A 164 -7.69 20.65 2.16
N GLN A 165 -7.28 21.91 2.03
CA GLN A 165 -7.59 22.99 2.98
C GLN A 165 -8.07 24.23 2.23
N GLY A 166 -9.11 24.90 2.74
CA GLY A 166 -9.66 26.09 2.08
C GLY A 166 -10.17 25.86 0.65
N GLY A 167 -10.21 24.61 0.18
CA GLY A 167 -10.62 24.21 -1.15
C GLY A 167 -9.51 24.05 -2.18
N SER A 168 -8.25 24.09 -1.77
CA SER A 168 -7.08 23.72 -2.56
C SER A 168 -6.19 22.76 -1.80
N TYR A 169 -5.33 22.05 -2.52
CA TYR A 169 -4.30 21.23 -1.89
C TYR A 169 -3.17 22.08 -1.36
N GLU A 170 -2.80 21.82 -0.11
CA GLU A 170 -1.61 22.37 0.54
C GLU A 170 -0.65 21.22 0.84
N ALA A 171 0.61 21.38 0.43
CA ALA A 171 1.66 20.42 0.76
C ALA A 171 1.85 20.38 2.27
N ILE A 172 1.91 19.17 2.83
CA ILE A 172 2.14 18.95 4.26
C ILE A 172 3.62 18.71 4.47
N GLU A 173 4.22 19.54 5.29
CA GLU A 173 5.54 19.25 5.86
C GLU A 173 5.36 18.26 7.02
N PHE A 174 6.11 17.16 6.98
CA PHE A 174 6.14 16.18 8.06
C PHE A 174 7.58 15.82 8.39
N GLN A 175 7.82 15.50 9.67
CA GLN A 175 9.14 15.09 10.16
C GLN A 175 9.32 13.58 9.96
N ASP A 176 10.57 13.18 9.70
CA ASP A 176 11.01 11.77 9.63
C ASP A 176 10.22 10.87 8.67
N GLY A 177 9.63 11.43 7.61
CA GLY A 177 8.90 10.64 6.63
C GLY A 177 7.54 10.13 7.11
N ARG A 178 6.94 10.72 8.17
CA ARG A 178 5.70 10.23 8.79
C ARG A 178 4.64 11.32 8.94
N LEU A 179 3.50 11.10 8.31
CA LEU A 179 2.31 11.95 8.42
C LEU A 179 1.25 11.28 9.29
N TRP A 180 0.67 12.01 10.24
CA TRP A 180 -0.48 11.55 11.00
C TRP A 180 -1.80 12.11 10.44
N ILE A 181 -2.79 11.25 10.21
CA ILE A 181 -4.12 11.60 9.70
C ILE A 181 -5.14 11.40 10.83
N HIS A 182 -5.45 12.49 11.54
CA HIS A 182 -6.33 12.47 12.70
C HIS A 182 -7.71 11.87 12.42
N ASP A 183 -8.30 12.17 11.25
CA ASP A 183 -9.65 11.73 10.87
C ASP A 183 -9.75 10.22 10.65
N LEU A 184 -8.62 9.54 10.44
CA LEU A 184 -8.53 8.09 10.28
C LEU A 184 -7.95 7.39 11.51
N GLY A 185 -7.38 8.13 12.47
CA GLY A 185 -6.57 7.54 13.55
C GLY A 185 -5.42 6.68 13.01
N LEU A 186 -4.85 7.08 11.88
CA LEU A 186 -3.78 6.36 11.19
C LEU A 186 -2.69 7.33 10.76
N GLY A 187 -1.46 6.83 10.69
CA GLY A 187 -0.37 7.55 10.09
C GLY A 187 0.16 6.84 8.84
N LEU A 188 0.58 7.60 7.83
CA LEU A 188 1.25 7.12 6.64
C LEU A 188 2.73 7.49 6.72
N GLY A 189 3.63 6.57 6.42
CA GLY A 189 5.03 6.94 6.36
C GLY A 189 5.94 5.95 5.64
N LEU A 190 7.20 6.37 5.55
CA LEU A 190 8.29 5.61 4.95
C LEU A 190 8.84 4.56 5.93
N TRP A 191 8.80 3.31 5.53
CA TRP A 191 9.26 2.16 6.28
C TRP A 191 10.31 1.39 5.49
N GLN A 192 11.53 1.34 6.01
CA GLN A 192 12.59 0.46 5.51
C GLN A 192 12.42 -0.94 6.11
N GLY A 193 12.16 -1.93 5.27
CA GLY A 193 12.02 -3.31 5.70
C GLY A 193 11.66 -4.29 4.58
N SER A 194 11.42 -5.54 4.98
CA SER A 194 11.11 -6.65 4.06
C SER A 194 9.62 -6.91 3.97
N TYR A 195 9.05 -6.74 2.78
CA TYR A 195 7.69 -7.16 2.45
C TYR A 195 7.74 -8.13 1.27
N ALA A 196 7.01 -9.25 1.35
CA ALA A 196 7.09 -10.34 0.37
C ALA A 196 8.53 -10.83 0.08
N ASN A 197 9.41 -10.81 1.10
CA ASN A 197 10.85 -11.11 1.02
C ASN A 197 11.68 -10.12 0.20
N ILE A 198 11.16 -8.92 -0.03
CA ILE A 198 11.84 -7.84 -0.76
C ILE A 198 12.16 -6.72 0.23
N GLU A 199 13.45 -6.54 0.52
CA GLU A 199 13.96 -5.48 1.38
C GLU A 199 14.08 -4.18 0.60
N ARG A 200 13.31 -3.15 0.99
CA ARG A 200 13.36 -1.81 0.37
C ARG A 200 12.65 -0.79 1.25
N LEU A 201 12.62 0.45 0.78
CA LEU A 201 11.77 1.50 1.31
C LEU A 201 10.35 1.34 0.77
N TRP A 202 9.37 1.31 1.69
CA TRP A 202 7.95 1.17 1.38
C TRP A 202 7.13 2.27 2.05
N LEU A 203 5.97 2.59 1.49
CA LEU A 203 4.91 3.25 2.23
C LEU A 203 4.14 2.24 3.07
N ARG A 204 3.85 2.60 4.33
CA ARG A 204 3.15 1.75 5.27
C ARG A 204 2.32 2.56 6.26
N TRP A 205 1.21 1.99 6.72
CA TRP A 205 0.38 2.59 7.77
C TRP A 205 0.92 2.26 9.16
N TYR A 206 0.85 3.22 10.08
CA TYR A 206 1.19 3.08 11.50
C TYR A 206 0.06 3.56 12.41
N ASP A 207 0.03 3.06 13.64
CA ASP A 207 -1.00 3.33 14.63
C ASP A 207 -0.69 4.56 15.50
N ASP A 208 -1.60 4.91 16.41
CA ASP A 208 -1.50 6.07 17.32
C ASP A 208 -0.32 5.99 18.30
N SER A 209 0.26 4.80 18.50
CA SER A 209 1.47 4.57 19.28
C SER A 209 2.75 4.77 18.47
N GLY A 210 2.64 5.07 17.17
CA GLY A 210 3.77 5.23 16.27
C GLY A 210 4.34 3.90 15.75
N LYS A 211 3.62 2.78 15.95
CA LYS A 211 4.04 1.44 15.56
C LYS A 211 3.46 1.09 14.19
N TRP A 212 4.29 0.52 13.31
CA TRP A 212 3.83 0.01 12.02
C TRP A 212 2.78 -1.07 12.21
N ILE A 213 1.65 -0.91 11.51
CA ILE A 213 0.56 -1.88 11.54
C ILE A 213 1.05 -3.12 10.82
N LEU A 214 0.93 -4.27 11.49
CA LEU A 214 1.39 -5.56 10.97
C LEU A 214 0.46 -6.07 9.87
N THR A 215 1.03 -6.62 8.81
CA THR A 215 0.28 -7.37 7.80
C THR A 215 -0.29 -8.65 8.40
N PRO A 216 -1.33 -9.27 7.82
CA PRO A 216 -1.87 -10.53 8.32
C PRO A 216 -0.79 -11.62 8.47
N THR A 217 0.14 -11.70 7.52
CA THR A 217 1.26 -12.66 7.55
C THR A 217 2.21 -12.39 8.73
N GLU A 218 2.58 -11.13 8.97
CA GLU A 218 3.44 -10.79 10.12
C GLU A 218 2.73 -11.05 11.45
N GLN A 219 1.41 -10.80 11.54
CA GLN A 219 0.61 -11.11 12.72
C GLN A 219 0.60 -12.62 12.99
N GLU A 220 0.37 -13.45 11.97
CA GLU A 220 0.40 -14.90 12.10
C GLU A 220 1.77 -15.41 12.55
N GLN A 221 2.85 -14.89 11.95
CA GLN A 221 4.22 -15.23 12.37
C GLN A 221 4.46 -14.87 13.84
N GLN A 222 3.96 -13.71 14.29
CA GLN A 222 4.12 -13.27 15.67
C GLN A 222 3.37 -14.19 16.65
N LEU A 223 2.18 -14.66 16.27
CA LEU A 223 1.40 -15.63 17.05
C LEU A 223 2.09 -16.99 17.13
N VAL A 224 2.59 -17.51 16.00
CA VAL A 224 3.31 -18.78 15.94
C VAL A 224 4.57 -18.74 16.81
N GLU A 225 5.35 -17.67 16.73
CA GLU A 225 6.55 -17.49 17.55
C GLU A 225 6.21 -17.37 19.04
N GLN A 226 5.11 -16.69 19.37
CA GLN A 226 4.64 -16.58 20.75
C GLN A 226 4.21 -17.94 21.32
N GLU A 227 3.48 -18.75 20.55
CA GLU A 227 3.07 -20.10 20.95
C GLU A 227 4.27 -21.04 21.10
N ARG A 228 5.26 -21.00 20.19
CA ARG A 228 6.52 -21.73 20.34
C ARG A 228 7.24 -21.38 21.65
N ARG A 229 7.39 -20.08 21.93
CA ARG A 229 8.00 -19.62 23.19
C ARG A 229 7.21 -19.99 24.43
N ARG A 230 5.90 -20.25 24.33
CA ARG A 230 5.09 -20.74 25.45
C ARG A 230 5.33 -22.23 25.66
N ALA A 231 5.26 -23.03 24.59
CA ALA A 231 5.56 -24.45 24.62
C ALA A 231 6.96 -24.73 25.19
N ASP A 232 7.99 -24.01 24.71
CA ASP A 232 9.37 -24.17 25.20
C ASP A 232 9.48 -23.85 26.70
N ARG A 233 8.77 -22.82 27.17
CA ARG A 233 8.76 -22.44 28.59
C ARG A 233 8.04 -23.46 29.46
N GLU A 234 6.97 -24.06 28.97
CA GLU A 234 6.24 -25.12 29.68
C GLU A 234 7.06 -26.40 29.73
N GLN A 235 7.70 -26.79 28.63
CA GLN A 235 8.61 -27.93 28.58
C GLN A 235 9.76 -27.76 29.58
N GLN A 236 10.44 -26.60 29.59
CA GLN A 236 11.51 -26.31 30.55
C GLN A 236 11.03 -26.27 32.01
N ARG A 237 9.76 -25.95 32.28
CA ARG A 237 9.18 -26.01 33.63
C ARG A 237 8.88 -27.45 34.02
N ALA A 238 8.31 -28.23 33.12
CA ALA A 238 8.03 -29.64 33.33
C ALA A 238 9.33 -30.42 33.60
N GLU A 239 10.36 -30.22 32.78
CA GLU A 239 11.68 -30.83 32.96
C GLU A 239 12.30 -30.47 34.33
N ARG A 240 12.24 -29.19 34.73
CA ARG A 240 12.71 -28.77 36.05
C ARG A 240 11.93 -29.39 37.20
N LEU A 241 10.61 -29.50 37.07
CA LEU A 241 9.77 -30.13 38.10
C LEU A 241 10.04 -31.62 38.21
N ILE A 242 10.20 -32.31 37.07
CA ILE A 242 10.60 -33.73 37.03
C ILE A 242 11.94 -33.92 37.75
N GLU A 243 12.92 -33.06 37.48
CA GLU A 243 14.23 -33.13 38.14
C GLU A 243 14.13 -32.86 39.65
N GLN A 244 13.32 -31.88 40.06
CA GLN A 244 13.04 -31.62 41.48
C GLN A 244 12.36 -32.81 42.17
N LEU A 245 11.36 -33.43 41.53
CA LEU A 245 10.68 -34.61 42.08
C LEU A 245 11.64 -35.80 42.22
N ARG A 246 12.48 -36.04 41.21
CA ARG A 246 13.55 -37.06 41.28
C ARG A 246 14.54 -36.78 42.42
N SER A 247 14.93 -35.53 42.63
CA SER A 247 15.81 -35.14 43.74
C SER A 247 15.20 -35.38 45.13
N LEU A 248 13.86 -35.40 45.21
CA LEU A 248 13.10 -35.72 46.43
C LEU A 248 12.81 -37.22 46.57
N GLY A 249 13.29 -38.06 45.65
CA GLY A 249 13.07 -39.50 45.66
C GLY A 249 11.68 -39.94 45.19
N ILE A 250 10.93 -39.04 44.53
CA ILE A 250 9.63 -39.34 43.94
C ILE A 250 9.86 -39.63 42.45
N GLU A 251 9.51 -40.83 41.97
CA GLU A 251 9.50 -41.11 40.53
C GLU A 251 8.20 -40.56 39.91
N PRO A 252 8.27 -39.51 39.06
CA PRO A 252 7.08 -38.99 38.41
C PRO A 252 6.60 -40.00 37.36
N ASN A 253 5.31 -40.36 37.42
CA ASN A 253 4.68 -41.20 36.41
C ASN A 253 4.42 -40.36 35.15
N LEU A 254 5.21 -40.58 34.10
CA LEU A 254 5.15 -39.86 32.83
C LEU A 254 4.28 -40.56 31.78
N SER A 255 3.25 -41.29 32.19
CA SER A 255 2.33 -41.95 31.25
C SER A 255 1.42 -40.90 30.59
N ASP A 256 1.31 -40.96 29.25
CA ASP A 256 0.28 -40.27 28.45
C ASP A 256 -1.15 -40.75 28.77
#